data_AF-A0A7L1HT35-F1
#
_entry.id   AF-A0A7L1HT35-F1
#
_cell.length_a   1.000
_cell.length_b   1.000
_cell.length_c   1.000
_cell.angle_alpha   90.00
_cell.angle_beta   90.00
_cell.angle_gamma   90.00
#
_symmetry.space_group_name_H-M   'P 1'
#
loop_
_entity.id
_entity.type
_entity.pdbx_description
1 polymer ?
#
loop_
_entity_poly.entity_id
_entity_poly.type
_entity_poly.pdbx_seq_one_letter_code
_entity_poly.pdbx_strand_id
1 'polypeptide(L)'
;QPELGRPRRNCYTLPGFDFSYGLYLPRTDGGVPEAIGRWNTVKPRISVRKMPRDFITMNLGALKEGYTTAREFNLYYKLKDIRQKDDEYSRFKRSPPNVPADFTYGIPTRSSTPIFDLLQHKYKELWMEQQRARTAAKRAEKKKVIILQQVRETRTTFLRKHPPPVKEESFWHLPYLEKV
;
A
#
# COMPACT_ATOMS: atom_id res chain seq x y z
N GLN A 1 42.00 -2.51 -59.36
CA GLN A 1 41.06 -3.37 -60.12
C GLN A 1 40.67 -4.54 -59.24
N PRO A 2 39.41 -5.02 -59.25
CA PRO A 2 39.04 -6.23 -58.52
C PRO A 2 39.76 -7.45 -59.12
N GLU A 3 40.38 -8.29 -58.29
CA GLU A 3 41.01 -9.55 -58.70
C GLU A 3 39.92 -10.56 -59.09
N LEU A 4 39.96 -11.09 -60.32
CA LEU A 4 38.98 -12.07 -60.79
C LEU A 4 39.11 -13.37 -59.99
N GLY A 5 37.99 -13.89 -59.45
CA GLY A 5 37.94 -15.15 -58.70
C GLY A 5 38.32 -15.04 -57.22
N ARG A 6 38.60 -13.85 -56.69
CA ARG A 6 38.85 -13.63 -55.26
C ARG A 6 37.78 -12.74 -54.62
N PRO A 7 37.36 -13.04 -53.39
CA PRO A 7 36.46 -12.15 -52.66
C PRO A 7 37.15 -10.80 -52.39
N ARG A 8 36.33 -9.74 -52.24
CA ARG A 8 36.85 -8.41 -51.89
C ARG A 8 37.63 -8.48 -50.58
N ARG A 9 38.87 -7.97 -50.60
CA ARG A 9 39.70 -7.88 -49.40
C ARG A 9 39.14 -6.81 -48.48
N ASN A 10 38.65 -7.22 -47.31
CA ASN A 10 38.44 -6.31 -46.19
C ASN A 10 39.72 -6.32 -45.35
N CYS A 11 40.38 -5.16 -45.20
CA CYS A 11 41.69 -5.02 -44.56
C CYS A 11 41.67 -5.18 -43.03
N TYR A 12 40.80 -6.07 -42.49
CA TYR A 12 40.75 -6.36 -41.07
C TYR A 12 41.77 -7.45 -40.71
N THR A 13 42.43 -7.28 -39.58
CA THR A 13 43.26 -8.34 -38.97
C THR A 13 42.35 -9.44 -38.46
N LEU A 14 42.28 -10.54 -39.21
CA LEU A 14 41.49 -11.70 -38.82
C LEU A 14 42.26 -12.57 -37.81
N PRO A 15 41.54 -13.24 -36.89
CA PRO A 15 42.10 -14.32 -36.08
C PRO A 15 42.79 -15.39 -36.93
N GLY A 16 43.79 -16.07 -36.35
CA GLY A 16 44.57 -17.12 -37.02
C GLY A 16 43.74 -18.32 -37.47
N PHE A 17 44.39 -19.27 -38.15
CA PHE A 17 43.72 -20.41 -38.79
C PHE A 17 42.94 -21.31 -37.80
N ASP A 18 43.35 -21.34 -36.54
CA ASP A 18 42.70 -22.15 -35.50
C ASP A 18 41.41 -21.54 -34.94
N PHE A 19 41.04 -20.33 -35.39
CA PHE A 19 39.82 -19.68 -34.95
C PHE A 19 38.60 -20.17 -35.73
N SER A 20 37.65 -20.77 -35.00
CA SER A 20 36.35 -21.14 -35.55
C SER A 20 35.39 -19.96 -35.47
N TYR A 21 34.99 -19.42 -36.62
CA TYR A 21 33.96 -18.40 -36.69
C TYR A 21 32.58 -18.98 -36.36
N GLY A 22 31.73 -18.18 -35.73
CA GLY A 22 30.39 -18.57 -35.33
C GLY A 22 30.21 -18.57 -33.81
N LEU A 23 28.99 -18.85 -33.38
CA LEU A 23 28.64 -18.85 -31.96
C LEU A 23 28.89 -20.24 -31.39
N TYR A 24 29.92 -20.37 -30.54
CA TYR A 24 30.14 -21.60 -29.79
C TYR A 24 29.13 -21.69 -28.66
N LEU A 25 28.23 -22.68 -28.74
CA LEU A 25 27.35 -23.06 -27.64
C LEU A 25 28.06 -24.16 -26.83
N PRO A 26 28.67 -23.86 -25.68
CA PRO A 26 29.26 -24.88 -24.84
C PRO A 26 28.16 -25.86 -24.42
N ARG A 27 28.26 -27.08 -24.95
CA ARG A 27 27.33 -28.16 -24.67
C ARG A 27 27.58 -28.61 -23.23
N THR A 28 26.82 -28.06 -22.28
CA THR A 28 26.82 -28.51 -20.89
C THR A 28 25.86 -29.69 -20.76
N ASP A 29 26.00 -30.66 -21.66
CA ASP A 29 25.04 -31.75 -21.73
C ASP A 29 25.68 -32.94 -21.04
N GLY A 30 25.23 -33.17 -19.81
CA GLY A 30 25.44 -34.40 -19.06
C GLY A 30 24.96 -35.69 -19.73
N GLY A 31 24.73 -35.70 -21.03
CA GLY A 31 24.22 -36.84 -21.77
C GLY A 31 22.92 -37.44 -21.22
N VAL A 32 22.56 -38.58 -21.80
CA VAL A 32 21.44 -39.41 -21.34
C VAL A 32 21.59 -39.90 -19.88
N PRO A 33 22.78 -40.33 -19.40
CA PRO A 33 22.89 -40.87 -18.05
C PRO A 33 22.71 -39.81 -16.95
N GLU A 34 23.10 -38.56 -17.16
CA GLU A 34 22.84 -37.50 -16.17
C GLU A 34 21.38 -37.06 -16.18
N ALA A 35 20.70 -37.10 -17.34
CA ALA A 35 19.27 -36.82 -17.46
C ALA A 35 18.39 -37.89 -16.79
N ILE A 36 18.78 -39.17 -16.86
CA ILE A 36 18.01 -40.29 -16.29
C ILE A 36 18.39 -40.53 -14.82
N GLY A 37 19.69 -40.48 -14.50
CA GLY A 37 20.22 -40.94 -13.22
C GLY A 37 20.17 -39.90 -12.08
N ARG A 38 19.91 -38.63 -12.39
CA ARG A 38 19.90 -37.56 -11.37
C ARG A 38 18.73 -36.62 -11.61
N TRP A 39 17.87 -36.45 -10.61
CA TRP A 39 16.93 -35.33 -10.61
C TRP A 39 17.76 -34.05 -10.56
N ASN A 40 17.75 -33.26 -11.64
CA ASN A 40 18.52 -32.04 -11.73
C ASN A 40 17.87 -30.97 -10.84
N THR A 41 18.02 -31.12 -9.52
CA THR A 41 17.62 -30.09 -8.56
C THR A 41 18.57 -28.93 -8.77
N VAL A 42 18.12 -27.92 -9.51
CA VAL A 42 18.83 -26.64 -9.60
C VAL A 42 19.09 -26.20 -8.17
N LYS A 43 20.34 -26.31 -7.72
CA LYS A 43 20.72 -25.77 -6.41
C LYS A 43 20.38 -24.29 -6.51
N PRO A 44 19.47 -23.77 -5.67
CA PRO A 44 19.09 -22.38 -5.76
C PRO A 44 20.38 -21.58 -5.64
N ARG A 45 20.76 -20.86 -6.69
CA ARG A 45 21.80 -19.86 -6.57
C ARG A 45 21.29 -18.91 -5.50
N ILE A 46 21.95 -18.91 -4.34
CA ILE A 46 21.74 -17.90 -3.32
C ILE A 46 22.31 -16.61 -3.93
N SER A 47 21.54 -15.99 -4.83
CA SER A 47 21.80 -14.62 -5.23
C SER A 47 21.62 -13.84 -3.95
N VAL A 48 22.73 -13.45 -3.30
CA VAL A 48 22.69 -12.49 -2.22
C VAL A 48 22.11 -11.24 -2.86
N ARG A 49 20.80 -11.04 -2.69
CA ARG A 49 20.11 -9.86 -3.20
C ARG A 49 20.83 -8.70 -2.53
N LYS A 50 21.52 -7.88 -3.32
CA LYS A 50 22.09 -6.63 -2.81
C LYS A 50 20.88 -5.74 -2.53
N MET A 51 20.42 -5.75 -1.28
CA MET A 51 19.32 -4.90 -0.86
C MET A 51 19.71 -3.44 -1.18
N PRO A 52 18.82 -2.68 -1.85
CA PRO A 52 19.10 -1.28 -2.11
C PRO A 52 19.19 -0.51 -0.80
N ARG A 53 19.94 0.60 -0.80
CA ARG A 53 19.99 1.50 0.36
C ARG A 53 18.69 2.27 0.47
N ASP A 54 18.22 2.44 1.70
CA ASP A 54 17.05 3.26 1.98
C ASP A 54 17.48 4.71 2.23
N PHE A 55 17.56 5.49 1.16
CA PHE A 55 17.98 6.88 1.24
C PHE A 55 16.99 7.75 2.02
N ILE A 56 15.71 7.38 2.11
CA ILE A 56 14.70 8.21 2.80
C ILE A 56 14.97 8.16 4.31
N THR A 57 15.10 6.96 4.87
CA THR A 57 15.39 6.81 6.31
C THR A 57 16.78 7.32 6.66
N MET A 58 17.78 7.09 5.80
CA MET A 58 19.13 7.63 6.00
C MET A 58 19.15 9.17 5.98
N ASN A 59 18.44 9.81 5.05
CA ASN A 59 18.40 11.27 4.96
C ASN A 59 17.68 11.89 6.16
N LEU A 60 16.56 11.29 6.58
CA LEU A 60 15.84 11.72 7.77
C LEU A 60 16.71 11.58 9.04
N GLY A 61 17.44 10.46 9.17
CA GLY A 61 18.38 10.25 10.27
C GLY A 61 19.52 11.28 10.27
N ALA A 62 20.09 11.55 9.10
CA ALA A 62 21.15 12.53 8.96
C ALA A 62 20.68 13.95 9.32
N LEU A 63 19.48 14.34 8.88
CA LEU A 63 18.87 15.62 9.25
C LEU A 63 18.58 15.69 10.76
N LYS A 64 18.13 14.59 11.37
CA LYS A 64 17.89 14.52 12.81
C LYS A 64 19.16 14.65 13.64
N GLU A 65 20.29 14.17 13.12
CA GLU A 65 21.62 14.34 13.72
C GLU A 65 22.28 15.69 13.38
N GLY A 66 21.63 16.53 12.56
CA GLY A 66 22.06 17.90 12.28
C GLY A 66 23.04 18.05 11.12
N TYR A 67 23.23 17.02 10.28
CA TYR A 67 24.05 17.14 9.08
C TYR A 67 23.33 18.00 8.04
N THR A 68 24.07 18.90 7.40
CA THR A 68 23.52 19.88 6.44
C THR A 68 24.27 19.86 5.10
N THR A 69 25.52 19.40 5.09
CA THR A 69 26.37 19.42 3.89
C THR A 69 26.42 18.07 3.18
N ALA A 70 26.44 18.04 1.85
CA ALA A 70 26.51 16.80 1.07
C ALA A 70 27.69 15.87 1.45
N ARG A 71 28.83 16.44 1.86
CA ARG A 71 30.00 15.68 2.34
C ARG A 71 29.71 14.95 3.65
N GLU A 72 28.97 15.58 4.54
CA GLU A 72 28.56 15.00 5.83
C GLU A 72 27.54 13.89 5.62
N PHE A 73 26.56 14.09 4.72
CA PHE A 73 25.64 13.04 4.30
C PHE A 73 26.40 11.83 3.72
N ASN A 74 27.43 12.05 2.88
CA ASN A 74 28.24 10.96 2.36
C ASN A 74 29.02 10.20 3.45
N LEU A 75 29.48 10.88 4.50
CA LEU A 75 30.09 10.24 5.66
C LEU A 75 29.04 9.45 6.45
N TYR A 76 27.86 10.04 6.65
CA TYR A 76 26.72 9.40 7.29
C TYR A 76 26.34 8.11 6.58
N TYR A 77 26.26 8.12 5.24
CA TYR A 77 25.91 6.95 4.45
C TYR A 77 26.95 5.82 4.50
N LYS A 78 28.20 6.13 4.83
CA LYS A 78 29.25 5.13 5.02
C LYS A 78 29.17 4.51 6.41
N LEU A 79 28.85 5.31 7.42
CA LEU A 79 28.75 4.89 8.82
C LEU A 79 27.43 4.15 9.13
N LYS A 80 26.33 4.60 8.54
CA LYS A 80 24.96 4.10 8.80
C LYS A 80 24.39 3.51 7.52
N ASP A 81 24.80 2.28 7.18
CA ASP A 81 24.30 1.59 5.98
C ASP A 81 22.92 0.94 6.23
N ILE A 82 21.86 1.74 6.09
CA ILE A 82 20.47 1.26 6.23
C ILE A 82 20.00 0.72 4.88
N ARG A 83 19.61 -0.55 4.87
CA ARG A 83 19.10 -1.24 3.68
C ARG A 83 17.58 -1.32 3.71
N GLN A 84 16.96 -1.12 2.55
CA GLN A 84 15.53 -1.35 2.40
C GLN A 84 15.25 -2.83 2.67
N LYS A 85 14.34 -3.11 3.60
CA LYS A 85 13.85 -4.48 3.78
C LYS A 85 13.14 -4.88 2.49
N ASP A 86 13.29 -6.13 2.08
CA ASP A 86 12.49 -6.67 0.99
C ASP A 86 11.05 -6.50 1.44
N ASP A 87 10.33 -5.56 0.82
CA ASP A 87 8.92 -5.34 1.13
C ASP A 87 8.22 -6.69 1.05
N GLU A 88 7.29 -6.88 1.97
CA GLU A 88 6.52 -8.10 2.19
C GLU A 88 5.80 -8.62 0.93
N TYR A 89 5.77 -7.78 -0.13
CA TYR A 89 5.34 -8.03 -1.50
C TYR A 89 6.41 -8.61 -2.43
N SER A 90 7.40 -9.36 -1.92
CA SER A 90 8.04 -10.38 -2.75
C SER A 90 6.94 -11.35 -3.18
N ARG A 91 6.37 -11.12 -4.37
CA ARG A 91 5.27 -11.88 -5.00
C ARG A 91 5.50 -13.40 -5.02
N PHE A 92 6.72 -13.81 -4.71
CA PHE A 92 7.09 -15.17 -4.37
C PHE A 92 7.86 -15.14 -3.05
N LYS A 93 7.16 -15.35 -1.92
CA LYS A 93 7.84 -15.88 -0.72
C LYS A 93 8.37 -17.24 -1.17
N ARG A 94 9.68 -17.32 -1.43
CA ARG A 94 10.34 -18.55 -1.91
C ARG A 94 10.31 -19.67 -0.86
N SER A 95 9.91 -19.34 0.37
CA SER A 95 9.59 -20.28 1.42
C SER A 95 8.07 -20.50 1.48
N PRO A 96 7.60 -21.74 1.65
CA PRO A 96 6.23 -21.98 2.07
C PRO A 96 5.91 -21.14 3.32
N PRO A 97 4.67 -20.65 3.47
CA PRO A 97 4.26 -20.05 4.74
C PRO A 97 4.56 -21.02 5.89
N ASN A 98 4.89 -20.51 7.07
CA ASN A 98 5.06 -21.37 8.25
C ASN A 98 3.67 -21.87 8.65
N VAL A 99 3.37 -23.13 8.35
CA VAL A 99 2.05 -23.72 8.60
C VAL A 99 2.19 -24.84 9.62
N PRO A 100 1.26 -24.99 10.59
CA PRO A 100 1.28 -26.11 11.53
C PRO A 100 1.33 -27.47 10.84
N ALA A 101 1.94 -28.47 11.48
CA ALA A 101 2.04 -29.82 10.93
C ALA A 101 0.68 -30.45 10.57
N ASP A 102 -0.36 -30.09 11.34
CA ASP A 102 -1.73 -30.61 11.16
C ASP A 102 -2.55 -29.84 10.11
N PHE A 103 -1.93 -28.90 9.38
CA PHE A 103 -2.65 -28.12 8.39
C PHE A 103 -2.82 -28.89 7.08
N THR A 104 -4.08 -29.02 6.66
CA THR A 104 -4.42 -29.57 5.35
C THR A 104 -4.41 -28.45 4.30
N TYR A 105 -3.54 -28.57 3.29
CA TYR A 105 -3.56 -27.68 2.13
C TYR A 105 -4.78 -27.95 1.25
N GLY A 106 -5.34 -26.90 0.65
CA GLY A 106 -6.49 -26.98 -0.25
C GLY A 106 -7.61 -26.03 0.15
N ILE A 107 -8.70 -26.06 -0.62
CA ILE A 107 -9.92 -25.30 -0.32
C ILE A 107 -10.89 -26.26 0.36
N PRO A 108 -11.28 -26.04 1.64
CA PRO A 108 -12.27 -26.88 2.27
C PRO A 108 -13.60 -26.76 1.53
N THR A 109 -14.38 -27.83 1.50
CA THR A 109 -15.75 -27.78 0.99
C THR A 109 -16.53 -26.74 1.79
N ARG A 110 -17.03 -25.70 1.11
CA ARG A 110 -17.89 -24.68 1.74
C ARG A 110 -19.07 -25.40 2.38
N SER A 111 -19.25 -25.25 3.68
CA SER A 111 -20.43 -25.76 4.37
C SER A 111 -21.68 -25.24 3.65
N SER A 112 -22.58 -26.14 3.26
CA SER A 112 -23.87 -25.76 2.68
C SER A 112 -24.58 -24.79 3.62
N THR A 113 -25.22 -23.76 3.08
CA THR A 113 -26.13 -22.92 3.85
C THR A 113 -27.12 -23.82 4.59
N PRO A 114 -27.19 -23.76 5.94
CA PRO A 114 -28.06 -24.65 6.70
C PRO A 114 -29.50 -24.43 6.27
N ILE A 115 -30.16 -25.50 5.81
CA ILE A 115 -31.51 -25.44 5.23
C ILE A 115 -32.52 -24.86 6.23
N PHE A 116 -32.30 -25.09 7.52
CA PHE A 116 -33.12 -24.55 8.59
C PHE A 116 -33.19 -23.02 8.59
N ASP A 117 -32.07 -22.32 8.37
CA ASP A 117 -32.05 -20.86 8.34
C ASP A 117 -32.75 -20.28 7.11
N LEU A 118 -32.81 -21.05 6.01
CA LEU A 118 -33.60 -20.70 4.83
C LEU A 118 -35.09 -20.86 5.09
N LEU A 119 -35.50 -21.98 5.70
CA LEU A 119 -36.89 -22.25 6.08
C LEU A 119 -37.42 -21.23 7.10
N GLN A 120 -36.57 -20.80 8.03
CA GLN A 120 -36.88 -19.76 9.01
C GLN A 120 -36.77 -18.34 8.45
N HIS A 121 -36.38 -18.17 7.19
CA HIS A 121 -36.19 -16.86 6.56
C HIS A 121 -35.18 -15.93 7.27
N LYS A 122 -34.23 -16.45 8.05
CA LYS A 122 -33.27 -15.63 8.80
C LYS A 122 -32.48 -14.67 7.90
N TYR A 123 -32.10 -15.11 6.70
CA TYR A 123 -31.37 -14.26 5.76
C TYR A 123 -32.23 -13.10 5.22
N LYS A 124 -33.55 -13.28 5.10
CA LYS A 124 -34.47 -12.19 4.78
C LYS A 124 -34.47 -11.17 5.91
N GLU A 125 -34.55 -11.62 7.16
CA GLU A 125 -34.54 -10.74 8.33
C GLU A 125 -33.23 -9.95 8.45
N LEU A 126 -32.09 -10.63 8.34
CA LEU A 126 -30.76 -9.99 8.32
C LEU A 126 -30.66 -8.95 7.22
N TRP A 127 -31.15 -9.26 6.01
CA TRP A 127 -31.14 -8.31 4.90
C TRP A 127 -32.03 -7.10 5.20
N MET A 128 -33.23 -7.30 5.73
CA MET A 128 -34.14 -6.21 6.11
C MET A 128 -33.52 -5.32 7.20
N GLU A 129 -32.86 -5.90 8.19
CA GLU A 129 -32.16 -5.18 9.24
C GLU A 129 -31.00 -4.35 8.65
N GLN A 130 -30.21 -4.94 7.76
CA GLN A 130 -29.14 -4.23 7.06
C GLN A 130 -29.67 -3.07 6.22
N GLN A 131 -30.81 -3.23 5.53
CA GLN A 131 -31.45 -2.13 4.79
C GLN A 131 -31.96 -1.03 5.72
N ARG A 132 -32.57 -1.38 6.87
CA ARG A 132 -32.99 -0.41 7.88
C ARG A 132 -31.80 0.37 8.43
N ALA A 133 -30.72 -0.32 8.81
CA ALA A 133 -29.48 0.29 9.29
C ALA A 133 -28.86 1.23 8.25
N ARG A 134 -28.79 0.80 6.98
CA ARG A 134 -28.30 1.62 5.87
C ARG A 134 -29.15 2.88 5.66
N THR A 135 -30.47 2.74 5.76
CA THR A 135 -31.40 3.86 5.62
C THR A 135 -31.28 4.83 6.79
N ALA A 136 -31.14 4.33 8.02
CA ALA A 136 -30.91 5.12 9.22
C ALA A 136 -29.58 5.90 9.14
N ALA A 137 -28.50 5.24 8.73
CA ALA A 137 -27.20 5.89 8.52
C ALA A 137 -27.29 7.01 7.47
N LYS A 138 -27.94 6.76 6.33
CA LYS A 138 -28.17 7.79 5.30
C LYS A 138 -28.98 8.98 5.83
N ARG A 139 -30.01 8.73 6.65
CA ARG A 139 -30.82 9.80 7.27
C ARG A 139 -29.99 10.61 8.27
N ALA A 140 -29.15 9.97 9.07
CA ALA A 140 -28.27 10.64 10.02
C ALA A 140 -27.25 11.54 9.31
N GLU A 141 -26.61 11.06 8.24
CA GLU A 141 -25.69 11.86 7.43
C GLU A 141 -26.40 13.05 6.77
N LYS A 142 -27.59 12.84 6.20
CA LYS A 142 -28.41 13.96 5.68
C LYS A 142 -28.77 14.97 6.76
N LYS A 143 -29.14 14.53 7.97
CA LYS A 143 -29.44 15.42 9.10
C LYS A 143 -28.22 16.23 9.52
N LYS A 144 -27.02 15.61 9.58
CA LYS A 144 -25.76 16.33 9.86
C LYS A 144 -25.48 17.39 8.80
N VAL A 145 -25.61 17.06 7.52
CA VAL A 145 -25.43 18.02 6.41
C VAL A 145 -26.42 19.17 6.53
N ILE A 146 -27.70 18.90 6.80
CA ILE A 146 -28.72 19.94 7.01
C ILE A 146 -28.34 20.84 8.20
N ILE A 147 -27.90 20.28 9.33
CA ILE A 147 -27.48 21.07 10.50
C ILE A 147 -26.23 21.90 10.18
N LEU A 148 -25.27 21.38 9.42
CA LEU A 148 -24.07 22.10 9.01
C LEU A 148 -24.35 23.18 7.96
N GLN A 149 -25.32 22.94 7.06
CA GLN A 149 -25.77 23.90 6.05
C GLN A 149 -26.79 24.91 6.59
N GLN A 150 -27.41 24.65 7.74
CA GLN A 150 -28.22 25.65 8.42
C GLN A 150 -27.34 26.87 8.69
N VAL A 151 -27.72 28.00 8.10
CA VAL A 151 -27.05 29.28 8.28
C VAL A 151 -27.04 29.56 9.78
N ARG A 152 -25.83 29.64 10.37
CA ARG A 152 -25.68 30.00 11.78
C ARG A 152 -26.35 31.36 11.98
N GLU A 153 -27.34 31.39 12.85
CA GLU A 153 -28.03 32.63 13.19
C GLU A 153 -27.03 33.61 13.80
N THR A 154 -27.03 34.85 13.33
CA THR A 154 -26.27 35.92 13.96
C THR A 154 -26.95 36.32 15.27
N ARG A 155 -26.20 36.91 16.19
CA ARG A 155 -26.72 37.35 17.50
C ARG A 155 -27.98 38.21 17.37
N THR A 156 -28.07 39.02 16.33
CA THR A 156 -29.24 39.88 16.04
C THR A 156 -30.48 39.08 15.63
N THR A 157 -30.36 38.09 14.74
CA THR A 157 -31.50 37.25 14.33
C THR A 157 -31.99 36.38 15.49
N PHE A 158 -31.08 35.90 16.33
CA PHE A 158 -31.43 35.14 17.53
C PHE A 158 -32.22 35.99 18.53
N LEU A 159 -31.75 37.21 18.84
CA LEU A 159 -32.46 38.14 19.74
C LEU A 159 -33.81 38.61 19.18
N ARG A 160 -33.99 38.61 17.86
CA ARG A 160 -35.31 38.89 17.23
C ARG A 160 -36.32 37.78 17.49
N LYS A 161 -35.88 36.51 17.45
CA LYS A 161 -36.73 35.34 17.71
C LYS A 161 -36.97 35.10 19.20
N HIS A 162 -35.95 35.40 20.00
CA HIS A 162 -35.93 35.27 21.44
C HIS A 162 -35.65 36.64 22.07
N PRO A 163 -36.65 37.53 22.09
CA PRO A 163 -36.49 38.82 22.74
C PRO A 163 -36.18 38.59 24.23
N PRO A 164 -35.22 39.32 24.82
CA PRO A 164 -34.98 39.24 26.25
C PRO A 164 -36.27 39.62 26.99
N PRO A 165 -36.52 39.04 28.18
CA PRO A 165 -37.67 39.43 28.98
C PRO A 165 -37.63 40.94 29.20
N VAL A 166 -38.79 41.58 29.11
CA VAL A 166 -38.93 43.01 29.38
C VAL A 166 -38.44 43.23 30.80
N LYS A 167 -37.32 43.94 30.94
CA LYS A 167 -36.89 44.39 32.25
C LYS A 167 -37.96 45.35 32.73
N GLU A 168 -38.49 45.12 33.92
CA GLU A 168 -39.28 46.13 34.60
C GLU A 168 -38.35 47.32 34.81
N GLU A 169 -38.51 48.33 33.96
CA GLU A 169 -37.82 49.60 34.11
C GLU A 169 -38.38 50.22 35.38
N SER A 170 -37.65 50.07 36.49
CA SER A 170 -37.86 50.93 37.66
C SER A 170 -37.43 52.33 37.24
N PHE A 171 -38.36 53.06 36.63
CA PHE A 171 -38.22 54.50 36.45
C PHE A 171 -38.03 55.07 37.84
N TRP A 172 -36.91 55.71 38.13
CA TRP A 172 -36.71 56.40 39.41
C TRP A 172 -37.88 57.36 39.64
N HIS A 173 -38.80 57.01 40.56
CA HIS A 173 -39.86 57.91 41.02
C HIS A 173 -39.43 58.53 42.35
N LEU A 174 -39.61 59.84 42.47
CA LEU A 174 -39.34 60.55 43.70
C LEU A 174 -40.45 60.20 44.72
N PRO A 175 -40.12 59.76 45.95
CA PRO A 175 -41.10 59.24 46.92
C PRO A 175 -42.23 60.22 47.27
N TYR A 176 -42.01 61.52 47.15
CA TYR A 176 -43.01 62.53 47.51
C TYR A 176 -44.10 62.73 46.43
N LEU A 177 -43.96 62.10 45.26
CA LEU A 177 -44.95 62.15 44.17
C LEU A 177 -45.92 60.96 44.22
N GLU A 178 -45.78 60.05 45.18
CA GLU A 178 -46.80 59.05 45.49
C GLU A 178 -47.97 59.74 46.20
N LYS A 179 -49.11 59.80 45.53
CA LYS A 179 -50.32 60.44 46.04
C LYS A 179 -51.01 59.49 47.05
N VAL A 180 -51.25 59.98 48.26
CA VAL A 180 -52.02 59.32 49.35
C VAL A 180 -53.47 59.09 48.94
#